data_AF-A0A9E3HX90-F1
#
_entry.id   AF-A0A9E3HX90-F1
#
_cell.length_a   1.000
_cell.length_b   1.000
_cell.length_c   1.000
_cell.angle_alpha   90.00
_cell.angle_beta   90.00
_cell.angle_gamma   90.00
#
_symmetry.space_group_name_H-M   'P 1'
#
loop_
_entity.id
_entity.type
_entity.pdbx_description
1 polymer ?
#
loop_
_entity_poly.entity_id
_entity_poly.type
_entity_poly.pdbx_seq_one_letter_code
_entity_poly.pdbx_strand_id
1 'polypeptide(L)' 'MGWQPMDKIKVATVQMEHRDGDKQYNLSVVEKFSRRAAAQGAVAVAFPECCISSYMYLEGLSRPELEAL' A
#
# COMPACT_ATOMS: atom_id res chain seq x y z
N MET A 1 25.76 27.83 -11.73
CA MET A 1 24.88 26.67 -11.89
C MET A 1 23.66 26.93 -11.01
N GLY A 2 22.57 27.41 -11.60
CA GLY A 2 21.40 27.88 -10.85
C GLY A 2 20.43 26.74 -10.53
N TRP A 3 19.87 26.75 -9.32
CA TRP A 3 18.80 25.83 -8.93
C TRP A 3 17.53 26.14 -9.73
N GLN A 4 17.03 25.15 -10.48
CA GLN A 4 15.72 25.21 -11.10
C GLN A 4 14.69 24.77 -10.05
N PRO A 5 13.67 25.59 -9.74
CA PRO A 5 12.63 25.19 -8.81
C PRO A 5 11.84 24.01 -9.41
N MET A 6 11.71 22.95 -8.61
CA MET A 6 10.93 21.76 -8.98
C MET A 6 9.43 22.07 -8.90
N ASP A 7 8.64 21.54 -9.84
CA ASP A 7 7.19 21.59 -9.73
C ASP A 7 6.70 20.89 -8.46
N LYS A 8 5.67 21.46 -7.83
CA LYS A 8 5.09 20.89 -6.61
C LYS A 8 4.43 19.55 -6.94
N ILE A 9 4.97 18.46 -6.39
CA ILE A 9 4.33 17.14 -6.45
C ILE A 9 3.40 16.94 -5.26
N LYS A 10 2.23 16.34 -5.52
CA LYS A 10 1.33 15.88 -4.46
C LYS A 10 1.49 14.37 -4.29
N VAL A 11 1.77 13.94 -3.07
CA VAL A 11 1.84 12.53 -2.70
C VAL A 11 0.84 12.26 -1.58
N ALA A 12 0.26 11.07 -1.56
CA ALA A 12 -0.64 10.63 -0.51
C ALA A 12 0.04 9.57 0.37
N THR A 13 -0.28 9.56 1.65
CA THR A 13 0.06 8.48 2.57
C THR A 13 -1.24 7.93 3.15
N VAL A 14 -1.29 6.62 3.35
CA VAL A 14 -2.50 5.93 3.81
C VAL A 14 -2.21 5.21 5.11
N GLN A 15 -3.06 5.45 6.10
CA GLN A 15 -3.21 4.56 7.25
C GLN A 15 -4.39 3.64 6.94
N MET A 16 -4.16 2.33 7.00
CA MET A 16 -5.21 1.32 6.80
C MET A 16 -5.06 0.20 7.82
N GLU A 17 -6.19 -0.41 8.15
CA GLU A 17 -6.26 -1.66 8.90
C GLU A 17 -6.36 -2.80 7.88
N HIS A 18 -5.36 -3.68 7.89
CA HIS A 18 -5.35 -4.89 7.08
C HIS A 18 -6.12 -6.00 7.80
N ARG A 19 -6.53 -7.01 7.05
CA ARG A 19 -7.01 -8.29 7.59
C ARG A 19 -5.96 -9.36 7.32
N ASP A 20 -5.62 -10.13 8.34
CA ASP A 20 -4.64 -11.21 8.24
C ASP A 20 -5.04 -12.22 7.15
N GLY A 21 -4.16 -12.46 6.18
CA GLY A 21 -4.35 -13.44 5.10
C GLY A 21 -5.41 -13.09 4.04
N ASP A 22 -6.28 -12.11 4.28
CA ASP A 22 -7.34 -11.72 3.34
C ASP A 22 -6.82 -10.73 2.29
N LYS A 23 -6.03 -11.25 1.34
CA LYS A 23 -5.46 -10.48 0.23
C LYS A 23 -6.52 -9.75 -0.58
N GLN A 24 -7.69 -10.37 -0.79
CA GLN A 24 -8.76 -9.77 -1.58
C GLN A 24 -9.32 -8.51 -0.90
N TYR A 25 -9.63 -8.59 0.39
CA TYR A 25 -10.04 -7.43 1.16
C TYR A 25 -8.95 -6.36 1.16
N ASN A 26 -7.70 -6.72 1.48
CA ASN A 26 -6.61 -5.74 1.58
C ASN A 26 -6.35 -5.03 0.24
N LEU A 27 -6.38 -5.76 -0.88
CA LEU A 27 -6.30 -5.17 -2.22
C LEU A 27 -7.48 -4.24 -2.53
N SER A 28 -8.70 -4.56 -2.09
CA SER A 28 -9.86 -3.67 -2.26
C SER A 28 -9.69 -2.35 -1.50
N VAL A 29 -9.03 -2.38 -0.33
CA VAL A 29 -8.70 -1.18 0.45
C VAL A 29 -7.63 -0.35 -0.25
N VAL A 30 -6.57 -0.98 -0.74
CA VAL A 30 -5.53 -0.33 -1.57
C VAL A 30 -6.15 0.34 -2.80
N GLU A 31 -7.05 -0.36 -3.50
CA GLU A 31 -7.73 0.15 -4.68
C GLU A 31 -8.61 1.37 -4.36
N LYS A 32 -9.39 1.29 -3.27
CA LYS A 32 -10.21 2.41 -2.77
C LYS A 32 -9.37 3.65 -2.49
N PHE A 33 -8.25 3.51 -1.77
CA PHE A 33 -7.41 4.66 -1.43
C PHE A 33 -6.60 5.18 -2.62
N SER A 34 -6.16 4.31 -3.53
CA SER A 34 -5.49 4.71 -4.77
C SER A 34 -6.41 5.56 -5.64
N ARG A 35 -7.68 5.16 -5.82
CA ARG A 35 -8.69 5.98 -6.53
C ARG A 35 -8.89 7.33 -5.86
N ARG A 36 -8.98 7.36 -4.53
CA ARG A 36 -9.15 8.61 -3.77
C ARG A 36 -7.93 9.53 -3.91
N ALA A 37 -6.72 8.99 -3.87
CA ALA A 37 -5.49 9.75 -4.05
C ALA A 37 -5.39 10.36 -5.46
N ALA A 38 -5.69 9.55 -6.48
CA ALA A 38 -5.76 10.01 -7.87
C ALA A 38 -6.79 11.13 -8.06
N ALA A 39 -8.00 10.97 -7.50
CA ALA A 39 -9.04 12.00 -7.55
C ALA A 39 -8.64 13.32 -6.86
N GLN A 40 -7.69 13.28 -5.91
CA GLN A 40 -7.13 14.45 -5.25
C GLN A 40 -5.89 15.02 -5.95
N GLY A 41 -5.49 14.45 -7.08
CA GLY A 41 -4.33 14.88 -7.87
C GLY A 41 -2.98 14.44 -7.29
N ALA A 42 -2.95 13.40 -6.45
CA ALA A 42 -1.69 12.81 -6.02
C ALA A 42 -1.08 11.96 -7.14
N VAL A 43 0.23 12.10 -7.35
CA VAL A 43 0.99 11.34 -8.37
C VAL A 43 1.51 10.00 -7.84
N ALA A 44 1.52 9.84 -6.52
CA ALA A 44 1.90 8.61 -5.84
C ALA A 44 1.13 8.47 -4.53
N VAL A 45 0.96 7.23 -4.09
CA VAL A 45 0.41 6.90 -2.77
C VAL A 45 1.30 5.87 -2.08
N ALA A 46 1.61 6.10 -0.81
CA ALA A 46 2.36 5.17 0.03
C ALA A 46 1.43 4.45 1.00
N PHE A 47 1.62 3.14 1.10
CA PHE A 47 0.91 2.26 2.02
C PHE A 47 1.86 1.70 3.08
N PRO A 48 1.34 1.23 4.23
CA PRO A 48 2.14 0.53 5.21
C PRO A 48 2.78 -0.73 4.60
N GLU A 49 3.97 -1.06 5.07
CA GLU A 49 4.66 -2.28 4.67
C GLU A 49 3.80 -3.51 4.98
N CYS A 50 3.85 -4.50 4.08
CA CYS A 50 3.15 -5.78 4.23
C CYS A 50 1.61 -5.66 4.37
N CYS A 51 0.99 -4.53 4.00
CA CYS A 51 -0.46 -4.30 4.15
C CYS A 51 -1.36 -5.23 3.32
N ILE A 52 -0.82 -5.98 2.36
CA ILE A 52 -1.56 -6.94 1.55
C ILE A 52 -1.70 -8.29 2.26
N SER A 53 -0.63 -8.76 2.90
CA SER A 53 -0.55 -10.09 3.53
C SER A 53 -0.61 -10.07 5.05
N SER A 54 -0.20 -8.98 5.71
CA SER A 54 0.09 -8.86 7.15
C SER A 54 1.37 -9.57 7.61
N TYR A 55 2.10 -8.94 8.52
CA TYR A 55 3.25 -9.55 9.18
C TYR A 55 2.86 -10.73 10.08
N MET A 56 1.82 -10.55 10.90
CA MET A 56 1.39 -11.58 11.87
C MET A 56 0.86 -12.82 11.16
N TYR A 57 0.23 -12.63 10.00
CA TYR A 57 -0.19 -13.74 9.16
C TYR A 57 1.01 -14.49 8.59
N LEU A 58 2.00 -13.79 8.03
CA LEU A 58 3.18 -14.44 7.43
C LEU A 58 4.05 -15.16 8.47
N GLU A 59 4.15 -14.64 9.69
CA GLU A 59 4.90 -15.26 10.80
C GLU A 59 4.40 -16.67 11.14
N GLY A 60 3.09 -16.91 11.01
CA GLY A 60 2.45 -18.18 11.33
C GLY A 60 2.61 -19.27 10.26
N LEU A 61 3.17 -18.95 9.09
CA LEU A 61 3.22 -19.87 7.95
C LEU A 61 4.53 -20.67 7.90
N SER A 62 4.40 -21.94 7.60
CA SER A 62 5.51 -22.78 7.18
C SER A 62 6.02 -22.35 5.79
N ARG A 63 7.23 -22.75 5.44
CA ARG A 63 7.81 -22.42 4.14
C ARG A 63 6.96 -22.89 2.93
N PRO A 64 6.42 -24.13 2.91
CA PRO A 64 5.51 -24.53 1.83
C PRO A 64 4.24 -23.68 1.75
N GLU A 65 3.70 -23.23 2.89
CA GLU A 65 2.53 -22.35 2.91
C GLU A 65 2.86 -20.95 2.38
N LEU A 66 4.02 -20.40 2.72
CA LEU A 66 4.52 -19.14 2.16
C LEU A 66 4.71 -19.22 0.64
N GLU A 67 5.22 -20.34 0.12
CA GLU A 67 5.41 -20.56 -1.33
C GLU A 67 4.08 -20.75 -2.08
N ALA A 68 3.01 -21.12 -1.37
CA ALA A 68 1.68 -21.33 -1.94
C ALA A 68 0.77 -20.08 -1.90
N LEU A 69 1.25 -18.96 -1.34
CA LEU A 69 0.47 -17.74 -1.11
C LEU A 69 -0.03 -17.05 -2.38
#